data_AF-A0A7X3XJL9-F1
#
_entry.id   AF-A0A7X3XJL9-F1
#
_cell.length_a   1.000
_cell.length_b   1.000
_cell.length_c   1.000
_cell.angle_alpha   90.00
_cell.angle_beta   90.00
_cell.angle_gamma   90.00
#
_symmetry.space_group_name_H-M   'P 1'
#
loop_
_entity.id
_entity.type
_entity.pdbx_description
1 polymer ?
#
loop_
_entity_poly.entity_id
_entity_poly.type
_entity_poly.pdbx_seq_one_letter_code
_entity_poly.pdbx_strand_id
1 'polypeptide(L)'
;MAENLILFTITPVQGFITTARKTEDLWLGSYILSHLNATAINQLYDKDGVKIIYPSIGDNSPFDAWRSTDITLPSFPNLFLALSEKLSIEELTQTMQYVEATVQCEFEKIARHAVEIFVKTVGNRTWNNTDADQLFKRQIKNFFQIYWVVSSRSGGSYEDWYAQTGARLASVKNCRAFYQVRESGRKCSLCGDREIFHDSRDNPMKWWRLFAQRRAKYCRQGEALCTVCLTKRLATDYFGQKFEEIKQLSFPSTSEVSTANFKLQIAKDKTYKEFVEVINTLKNDNNNQIEVTVNPVPKLHEIQRNWNVDGDWLFEESFSPQNLERYYGISEQESALNKGNKLRRELIKKVGFEPSRYFAVIALDGDGMGQTVSQAENSEAHTKISSKLNAYTTKVRQIVEKNYLGKLIYAGGDDVLALVNLADLCNILRELRCGFPNLNNGENPASTASAGVCIAHCKVPLGDVLERARGMERAAKSVDGKDALGIALLKHSGNVSQTVFKWKYPGVDGKNIDMVTVGENLIGLIKAGEVSKKFMYTFRDVFTRLTDLSGDLELPGIVESELERLIRRAVNEKVRSDEKVQDRISENIENLAPLLAEKRMKFDDFICFLEIVNFIAREGESDAAISETE
;
A
#
# COMPACT_ATOMS: atom_id res chain seq x y z
N MET A 1 -36.89 -11.90 -25.63
CA MET A 1 -36.57 -11.31 -24.31
C MET A 1 -35.38 -10.40 -24.51
N ALA A 2 -35.35 -9.24 -23.85
CA ALA A 2 -34.28 -8.26 -24.05
C ALA A 2 -33.11 -8.57 -23.13
N GLU A 3 -31.89 -8.59 -23.69
CA GLU A 3 -30.68 -8.62 -22.88
C GLU A 3 -30.50 -7.28 -22.17
N ASN A 4 -30.19 -7.31 -20.88
CA ASN A 4 -30.03 -6.16 -20.01
C ASN A 4 -28.66 -6.16 -19.34
N LEU A 5 -28.00 -5.02 -19.34
CA LEU A 5 -26.69 -4.82 -18.72
C LEU A 5 -26.87 -4.01 -17.45
N ILE A 6 -26.24 -4.44 -16.37
CA ILE A 6 -26.28 -3.82 -15.06
C ILE A 6 -24.86 -3.38 -14.70
N LEU A 7 -24.67 -2.09 -14.49
CA LEU A 7 -23.46 -1.55 -13.89
C LEU A 7 -23.78 -0.96 -12.53
N PHE A 8 -22.94 -1.24 -11.55
CA PHE A 8 -23.07 -0.74 -10.17
C PHE A 8 -21.72 -0.28 -9.64
N THR A 9 -21.69 0.81 -8.88
CA THR A 9 -20.47 1.26 -8.20
C THR A 9 -20.73 1.95 -6.87
N ILE A 10 -19.77 1.82 -5.95
CA ILE A 10 -19.76 2.47 -4.63
C ILE A 10 -18.69 3.57 -4.61
N THR A 11 -19.02 4.74 -4.07
CA THR A 11 -18.10 5.88 -3.90
C THR A 11 -18.36 6.61 -2.56
N PRO A 12 -17.39 7.32 -1.97
CA PRO A 12 -15.99 7.48 -2.39
C PRO A 12 -15.14 6.25 -2.06
N VAL A 13 -14.19 5.93 -2.94
CA VAL A 13 -13.25 4.79 -2.74
C VAL A 13 -11.96 5.28 -2.12
N GLN A 14 -11.14 6.03 -2.88
CA GLN A 14 -9.81 6.44 -2.45
C GLN A 14 -9.85 7.31 -1.20
N GLY A 15 -10.70 8.35 -1.16
CA GLY A 15 -10.85 9.19 0.02
C GLY A 15 -11.32 8.44 1.27
N PHE A 16 -12.08 7.35 1.10
CA PHE A 16 -12.39 6.47 2.23
C PHE A 16 -11.17 5.65 2.62
N ILE A 17 -10.53 4.91 1.71
CA ILE A 17 -9.39 4.04 1.99
C ILE A 17 -8.23 4.83 2.65
N THR A 18 -7.79 5.93 2.03
CA THR A 18 -6.59 6.68 2.44
C THR A 18 -6.77 7.47 3.74
N THR A 19 -7.99 7.65 4.22
CA THR A 19 -8.27 8.22 5.55
C THR A 19 -7.86 7.21 6.63
N ALA A 20 -6.56 7.13 6.90
CA ALA A 20 -5.92 6.11 7.71
C ALA A 20 -4.69 6.68 8.42
N ARG A 21 -4.48 6.28 9.68
CA ARG A 21 -3.26 6.59 10.44
C ARG A 21 -2.41 5.34 10.63
N LYS A 22 -3.06 4.18 10.66
CA LYS A 22 -2.44 2.86 10.80
C LYS A 22 -2.64 2.05 9.53
N THR A 23 -1.77 1.07 9.34
CA THR A 23 -1.85 0.07 8.27
C THR A 23 -3.15 -0.73 8.36
N GLU A 24 -3.61 -1.02 9.58
CA GLU A 24 -4.92 -1.62 9.88
C GLU A 24 -6.10 -0.78 9.35
N ASP A 25 -6.10 0.54 9.57
CA ASP A 25 -7.18 1.42 9.08
C ASP A 25 -7.28 1.36 7.56
N LEU A 26 -6.13 1.37 6.88
CA LEU A 26 -6.06 1.33 5.42
C LEU A 26 -6.65 0.03 4.88
N TRP A 27 -6.24 -1.11 5.44
CA TRP A 27 -6.76 -2.42 5.07
C TRP A 27 -8.27 -2.55 5.37
N LEU A 28 -8.74 -2.10 6.54
CA LEU A 28 -10.16 -2.14 6.90
C LEU A 28 -11.01 -1.27 5.97
N GLY A 29 -10.47 -0.13 5.51
CA GLY A 29 -11.13 0.70 4.50
C GLY A 29 -11.38 -0.07 3.21
N SER A 30 -10.36 -0.76 2.69
CA SER A 30 -10.49 -1.60 1.51
C SER A 30 -11.41 -2.81 1.75
N TYR A 31 -11.31 -3.44 2.91
CA TYR A 31 -12.12 -4.60 3.28
C TYR A 31 -13.61 -4.30 3.35
N ILE A 32 -13.98 -3.18 3.97
CA ILE A 32 -15.39 -2.73 4.01
C ILE A 32 -15.93 -2.53 2.59
N LEU A 33 -15.17 -1.90 1.70
CA LEU A 33 -15.61 -1.68 0.31
C LEU A 33 -15.80 -3.00 -0.44
N SER A 34 -14.84 -3.93 -0.33
CA SER A 34 -14.97 -5.28 -0.90
C SER A 34 -16.19 -6.02 -0.34
N HIS A 35 -16.42 -5.95 0.97
CA HIS A 35 -17.58 -6.56 1.64
C HIS A 35 -18.92 -5.98 1.19
N LEU A 36 -19.00 -4.66 1.04
CA LEU A 36 -20.20 -4.00 0.54
C LEU A 36 -20.48 -4.38 -0.93
N ASN A 37 -19.45 -4.48 -1.76
CA ASN A 37 -19.63 -4.91 -3.15
C ASN A 37 -20.02 -6.40 -3.26
N ALA A 38 -19.38 -7.27 -2.46
CA ALA A 38 -19.76 -8.68 -2.37
C ALA A 38 -21.22 -8.84 -1.88
N THR A 39 -21.65 -8.03 -0.91
CA THR A 39 -23.03 -7.98 -0.42
C THR A 39 -24.01 -7.58 -1.53
N ALA A 40 -23.64 -6.63 -2.38
CA ALA A 40 -24.43 -6.19 -3.52
C ALA A 40 -24.59 -7.31 -4.56
N ILE A 41 -23.48 -7.94 -4.95
CA ILE A 41 -23.45 -9.08 -5.88
C ILE A 41 -24.28 -10.25 -5.32
N ASN A 42 -24.24 -10.47 -4.00
CA ASN A 42 -24.98 -11.55 -3.34
C ASN A 42 -26.51 -11.42 -3.47
N GLN A 43 -27.04 -10.23 -3.81
CA GLN A 43 -28.47 -10.06 -4.07
C GLN A 43 -28.87 -10.40 -5.51
N LEU A 44 -27.89 -10.59 -6.40
CA LEU A 44 -28.07 -10.82 -7.82
C LEU A 44 -27.66 -12.23 -8.26
N TYR A 45 -26.64 -12.83 -7.62
CA TYR A 45 -25.99 -14.03 -8.14
C TYR A 45 -26.92 -15.24 -8.34
N ASP A 46 -27.90 -15.44 -7.45
CA ASP A 46 -28.85 -16.55 -7.50
C ASP A 46 -30.12 -16.25 -8.33
N LYS A 47 -30.24 -15.05 -8.91
CA LYS A 47 -31.42 -14.70 -9.69
C LYS A 47 -31.39 -15.39 -11.05
N ASP A 48 -32.46 -16.11 -11.37
CA ASP A 48 -32.58 -16.81 -12.65
C ASP A 48 -32.43 -15.84 -13.82
N GLY A 49 -31.54 -16.19 -14.75
CA GLY A 49 -31.21 -15.37 -15.91
C GLY A 49 -30.39 -14.13 -15.60
N VAL A 50 -29.67 -14.08 -14.48
CA VAL A 50 -28.63 -13.07 -14.18
C VAL A 50 -27.26 -13.76 -14.11
N LYS A 51 -26.25 -13.18 -14.76
CA LYS A 51 -24.86 -13.65 -14.75
C LYS A 51 -23.92 -12.52 -14.36
N ILE A 52 -23.07 -12.75 -13.37
CA ILE A 52 -22.03 -11.79 -12.97
C ILE A 52 -20.85 -11.90 -13.93
N ILE A 53 -20.49 -10.79 -14.56
CA ILE A 53 -19.42 -10.72 -15.58
C ILE A 53 -18.12 -10.22 -14.95
N TYR A 54 -18.20 -9.21 -14.08
CA TYR A 54 -17.06 -8.62 -13.37
C TYR A 54 -17.48 -8.22 -11.94
N PRO A 55 -16.70 -8.56 -10.90
CA PRO A 55 -15.59 -9.51 -10.89
C PRO A 55 -16.05 -10.94 -11.20
N SER A 56 -15.16 -11.79 -11.70
CA SER A 56 -15.46 -13.17 -12.07
C SER A 56 -15.52 -14.04 -10.81
N ILE A 57 -16.70 -14.57 -10.49
CA ILE A 57 -16.93 -15.40 -9.29
C ILE A 57 -17.23 -16.88 -9.61
N GLY A 58 -17.26 -17.24 -10.89
CA GLY A 58 -17.70 -18.57 -11.34
C GLY A 58 -19.14 -18.85 -10.92
N ASP A 59 -19.40 -20.09 -10.50
CA ASP A 59 -20.72 -20.55 -10.05
C ASP A 59 -20.90 -20.49 -8.52
N ASN A 60 -19.96 -19.88 -7.80
CA ASN A 60 -20.01 -19.76 -6.34
C ASN A 60 -20.68 -18.44 -5.93
N SER A 61 -21.26 -18.41 -4.74
CA SER A 61 -21.65 -17.14 -4.11
C SER A 61 -20.41 -16.22 -4.00
N PRO A 62 -20.57 -14.88 -4.04
CA PRO A 62 -19.43 -13.98 -3.95
C PRO A 62 -18.61 -14.20 -2.67
N PHE A 63 -19.25 -14.55 -1.55
CA PHE A 63 -18.55 -14.84 -0.30
C PHE A 63 -17.80 -16.18 -0.32
N ASP A 64 -18.32 -17.20 -1.01
CA ASP A 64 -17.62 -18.49 -1.13
C ASP A 64 -16.47 -18.41 -2.13
N ALA A 65 -16.65 -17.68 -3.24
CA ALA A 65 -15.56 -17.33 -4.15
C ALA A 65 -14.47 -16.51 -3.43
N TRP A 66 -14.87 -15.62 -2.53
CA TRP A 66 -13.93 -14.87 -1.71
C TRP A 66 -13.17 -15.78 -0.74
N ARG A 67 -13.87 -16.64 0.01
CA ARG A 67 -13.28 -17.59 0.95
C ARG A 67 -12.33 -18.57 0.27
N SER A 68 -12.68 -19.07 -0.91
CA SER A 68 -11.83 -20.01 -1.67
C SER A 68 -10.53 -19.38 -2.13
N THR A 69 -10.52 -18.06 -2.33
CA THR A 69 -9.30 -17.30 -2.60
C THR A 69 -8.55 -17.03 -1.30
N ASP A 70 -9.13 -16.20 -0.44
CA ASP A 70 -8.74 -15.91 0.94
C ASP A 70 -9.66 -14.78 1.45
N ILE A 71 -10.48 -15.05 2.47
CA ILE A 71 -11.42 -14.07 3.03
C ILE A 71 -10.74 -12.86 3.68
N THR A 72 -9.43 -12.89 3.90
CA THR A 72 -8.62 -11.79 4.44
C THR A 72 -8.04 -10.86 3.36
N LEU A 73 -8.23 -11.18 2.08
CA LEU A 73 -7.75 -10.34 0.98
C LEU A 73 -8.87 -9.43 0.48
N PRO A 74 -8.82 -8.09 0.62
CA PRO A 74 -9.84 -7.21 0.03
C PRO A 74 -9.74 -7.19 -1.50
N SER A 75 -10.32 -8.20 -2.17
CA SER A 75 -10.16 -8.47 -3.60
C SER A 75 -11.34 -8.04 -4.46
N PHE A 76 -12.51 -7.79 -3.87
CA PHE A 76 -13.67 -7.31 -4.63
C PHE A 76 -13.50 -5.82 -4.97
N PRO A 77 -13.56 -5.44 -6.25
CA PRO A 77 -13.47 -4.04 -6.68
C PRO A 77 -14.71 -3.25 -6.25
N ASN A 78 -14.72 -1.94 -6.45
CA ASN A 78 -15.87 -1.08 -6.15
C ASN A 78 -16.91 -1.00 -7.29
N LEU A 79 -16.68 -1.72 -8.39
CA LEU A 79 -17.54 -1.80 -9.57
C LEU A 79 -17.95 -3.26 -9.76
N PHE A 80 -19.19 -3.54 -10.11
CA PHE A 80 -19.55 -4.82 -10.71
C PHE A 80 -20.37 -4.63 -11.99
N LEU A 81 -20.28 -5.64 -12.85
CA LEU A 81 -21.04 -5.79 -14.08
C LEU A 81 -21.80 -7.11 -14.05
N ALA A 82 -23.09 -7.05 -14.36
CA ALA A 82 -23.92 -8.23 -14.57
C ALA A 82 -24.72 -8.13 -15.87
N LEU A 83 -25.00 -9.27 -16.47
CA LEU A 83 -25.85 -9.43 -17.65
C LEU A 83 -27.12 -10.16 -17.22
N SER A 84 -28.28 -9.74 -17.73
CA SER A 84 -29.54 -10.45 -17.55
C SER A 84 -30.22 -10.72 -18.89
N GLU A 85 -30.70 -11.95 -19.08
CA GLU A 85 -31.34 -12.38 -20.34
C GLU A 85 -32.86 -12.58 -20.21
N LYS A 86 -33.35 -12.70 -18.98
CA LYS A 86 -34.75 -13.06 -18.68
C LYS A 86 -35.56 -11.93 -18.04
N LEU A 87 -34.93 -11.10 -17.22
CA LEU A 87 -35.63 -10.09 -16.41
C LEU A 87 -35.86 -8.81 -17.22
N SER A 88 -37.03 -8.20 -17.06
CA SER A 88 -37.37 -6.89 -17.63
C SER A 88 -36.57 -5.75 -16.98
N ILE A 89 -36.53 -4.58 -17.64
CA ILE A 89 -35.93 -3.37 -17.05
C ILE A 89 -36.61 -3.04 -15.71
N GLU A 90 -37.94 -3.14 -15.64
CA GLU A 90 -38.72 -2.80 -14.45
C GLU A 90 -38.36 -3.70 -13.27
N GLU A 91 -38.29 -5.02 -13.48
CA GLU A 91 -37.88 -6.00 -12.46
C GLU A 91 -36.44 -5.79 -12.00
N LEU A 92 -35.53 -5.49 -12.93
CA LEU A 92 -34.14 -5.20 -12.62
C LEU A 92 -33.99 -3.88 -11.87
N THR A 93 -34.77 -2.87 -12.21
CA THR A 93 -34.78 -1.56 -11.53
C THR A 93 -35.23 -1.73 -10.08
N GLN A 94 -36.32 -2.45 -9.84
CA GLN A 94 -36.79 -2.77 -8.48
C GLN A 94 -35.75 -3.59 -7.71
N THR A 95 -35.14 -4.57 -8.37
CA THR A 95 -34.06 -5.36 -7.78
C THR A 95 -32.88 -4.48 -7.39
N MET A 96 -32.42 -3.57 -8.26
CA MET A 96 -31.28 -2.70 -7.98
C MET A 96 -31.56 -1.65 -6.91
N GLN A 97 -32.80 -1.15 -6.80
CA GLN A 97 -33.23 -0.33 -5.64
C GLN A 97 -33.12 -1.12 -4.33
N TYR A 98 -33.51 -2.39 -4.34
CA TYR A 98 -33.33 -3.27 -3.18
C TYR A 98 -31.85 -3.57 -2.88
N VAL A 99 -31.02 -3.77 -3.91
CA VAL A 99 -29.56 -3.93 -3.76
C VAL A 99 -28.96 -2.70 -3.10
N GLU A 100 -29.29 -1.49 -3.58
CA GLU A 100 -28.84 -0.23 -3.01
C GLU A 100 -29.20 -0.11 -1.53
N ALA A 101 -30.47 -0.35 -1.18
CA ALA A 101 -30.93 -0.30 0.21
C ALA A 101 -30.23 -1.35 1.09
N THR A 102 -29.96 -2.54 0.55
CA THR A 102 -29.24 -3.62 1.27
C THR A 102 -27.81 -3.22 1.59
N VAL A 103 -27.10 -2.61 0.64
CA VAL A 103 -25.72 -2.14 0.83
C VAL A 103 -25.67 -0.99 1.84
N GLN A 104 -26.59 -0.03 1.76
CA GLN A 104 -26.71 1.05 2.75
C GLN A 104 -26.95 0.48 4.16
N CYS A 105 -27.88 -0.46 4.28
CA CYS A 105 -28.20 -1.12 5.54
C CYS A 105 -27.01 -1.91 6.10
N GLU A 106 -26.24 -2.60 5.25
CA GLU A 106 -25.06 -3.34 5.69
C GLU A 106 -23.98 -2.41 6.25
N PHE A 107 -23.69 -1.28 5.59
CA PHE A 107 -22.76 -0.30 6.16
C PHE A 107 -23.28 0.29 7.48
N GLU A 108 -24.57 0.58 7.57
CA GLU A 108 -25.21 1.04 8.81
C GLU A 108 -25.07 0.02 9.95
N LYS A 109 -25.21 -1.28 9.68
CA LYS A 109 -25.00 -2.35 10.67
C LYS A 109 -23.57 -2.36 11.19
N ILE A 110 -22.56 -2.28 10.31
CA ILE A 110 -21.15 -2.21 10.70
C ILE A 110 -20.92 -0.98 11.59
N ALA A 111 -21.47 0.17 11.19
CA ALA A 111 -21.33 1.41 11.94
C ALA A 111 -22.01 1.35 13.31
N ARG A 112 -23.21 0.77 13.38
CA ARG A 112 -23.97 0.60 14.63
C ARG A 112 -23.21 -0.27 15.61
N HIS A 113 -22.59 -1.35 15.13
CA HIS A 113 -21.75 -2.21 15.94
C HIS A 113 -20.55 -1.46 16.56
N ALA A 114 -19.87 -0.64 15.77
CA ALA A 114 -18.77 0.19 16.26
C ALA A 114 -19.22 1.20 17.34
N VAL A 115 -20.39 1.82 17.16
CA VAL A 115 -21.00 2.70 18.15
C VAL A 115 -21.34 1.93 19.43
N GLU A 116 -21.93 0.75 19.33
CA GLU A 116 -22.25 -0.08 20.50
C GLU A 116 -21.00 -0.43 21.32
N ILE A 117 -19.89 -0.78 20.66
CA ILE A 117 -18.59 -1.00 21.33
C ILE A 117 -18.13 0.27 22.05
N PHE A 118 -18.20 1.43 21.38
CA PHE A 118 -17.80 2.70 21.98
C PHE A 118 -18.64 3.03 23.22
N VAL A 119 -19.97 2.95 23.11
CA VAL A 119 -20.90 3.29 24.19
C VAL A 119 -20.75 2.33 25.38
N LYS A 120 -20.65 1.02 25.13
CA LYS A 120 -20.36 0.01 26.16
C LYS A 120 -19.05 0.34 26.88
N THR A 121 -18.02 0.71 26.12
CA THR A 121 -16.70 1.06 26.67
C THR A 121 -16.75 2.29 27.56
N VAL A 122 -17.50 3.34 27.24
CA VAL A 122 -17.44 4.62 27.99
C VAL A 122 -18.44 4.74 29.13
N GLY A 123 -19.45 3.87 29.24
CA GLY A 123 -20.41 3.97 30.33
C GLY A 123 -21.60 3.01 30.33
N ASN A 124 -21.67 2.04 29.41
CA ASN A 124 -22.74 1.03 29.35
C ASN A 124 -24.17 1.63 29.36
N ARG A 125 -24.34 2.80 28.72
CA ARG A 125 -25.62 3.50 28.55
C ARG A 125 -26.25 3.15 27.20
N THR A 126 -27.51 3.47 26.99
CA THR A 126 -28.12 3.50 25.65
C THR A 126 -28.22 4.96 25.17
N TRP A 127 -27.67 5.24 23.99
CA TRP A 127 -27.71 6.58 23.37
C TRP A 127 -28.72 6.61 22.21
N ASN A 128 -29.91 6.08 22.47
CA ASN A 128 -30.98 6.02 21.47
C ASN A 128 -31.77 7.34 21.49
N ASN A 129 -32.07 7.91 20.31
CA ASN A 129 -32.75 9.20 20.16
C ASN A 129 -32.05 10.39 20.84
N THR A 130 -30.74 10.31 21.03
CA THR A 130 -29.91 11.40 21.57
C THR A 130 -29.16 12.15 20.47
N ASP A 131 -28.35 13.16 20.84
CA ASP A 131 -27.43 13.84 19.92
C ASP A 131 -26.51 12.84 19.20
N ALA A 132 -26.11 11.76 19.87
CA ALA A 132 -25.30 10.70 19.29
C ALA A 132 -26.04 9.96 18.17
N ASP A 133 -27.32 9.61 18.35
CA ASP A 133 -28.12 8.95 17.32
C ASP A 133 -28.37 9.87 16.10
N GLN A 134 -28.61 11.16 16.34
CA GLN A 134 -28.72 12.15 15.26
C GLN A 134 -27.41 12.28 14.47
N LEU A 135 -26.28 12.35 15.18
CA LEU A 135 -24.96 12.43 14.59
C LEU A 135 -24.61 11.17 13.79
N PHE A 136 -24.92 10.00 14.32
CA PHE A 136 -24.78 8.71 13.63
C PHE A 136 -25.55 8.70 12.31
N LYS A 137 -26.86 8.96 12.35
CA LYS A 137 -27.73 8.96 11.16
C LYS A 137 -27.23 9.95 10.12
N ARG A 138 -26.84 11.14 10.57
CA ARG A 138 -26.33 12.22 9.72
C ARG A 138 -25.03 11.84 9.01
N GLN A 139 -24.09 11.21 9.71
CA GLN A 139 -22.78 10.87 9.16
C GLN A 139 -22.74 9.57 8.36
N ILE A 140 -23.66 8.63 8.59
CA ILE A 140 -23.64 7.29 7.97
C ILE A 140 -24.57 7.19 6.77
N LYS A 141 -25.81 7.69 6.87
CA LYS A 141 -26.88 7.44 5.88
C LYS A 141 -26.49 7.73 4.44
N ASN A 142 -25.79 8.84 4.22
CA ASN A 142 -25.42 9.32 2.88
C ASN A 142 -23.90 9.31 2.66
N PHE A 143 -23.12 8.56 3.47
CA PHE A 143 -21.67 8.55 3.35
C PHE A 143 -21.22 7.89 2.04
N PHE A 144 -21.67 6.65 1.82
CA PHE A 144 -21.45 5.96 0.56
C PHE A 144 -22.56 6.32 -0.42
N GLN A 145 -22.16 6.87 -1.55
CA GLN A 145 -23.01 7.08 -2.71
C GLN A 145 -22.92 5.84 -3.60
N ILE A 146 -24.07 5.23 -3.81
CA ILE A 146 -24.24 4.03 -4.63
C ILE A 146 -24.89 4.48 -5.93
N TYR A 147 -24.26 4.13 -7.05
CA TYR A 147 -24.74 4.46 -8.37
C TYR A 147 -24.89 3.19 -9.20
N TRP A 148 -25.98 3.09 -9.93
CA TRP A 148 -26.21 1.97 -10.83
C TRP A 148 -27.02 2.39 -12.05
N VAL A 149 -26.86 1.63 -13.13
CA VAL A 149 -27.61 1.79 -14.38
C VAL A 149 -28.01 0.41 -14.88
N VAL A 150 -29.26 0.29 -15.32
CA VAL A 150 -29.76 -0.83 -16.11
C VAL A 150 -30.01 -0.33 -17.52
N SER A 151 -29.52 -1.03 -18.54
CA SER A 151 -29.76 -0.69 -19.94
C SER A 151 -30.16 -1.93 -20.73
N SER A 152 -31.18 -1.84 -21.58
CA SER A 152 -31.46 -2.89 -22.56
C SER A 152 -30.57 -2.75 -23.79
N ARG A 153 -30.23 -3.88 -24.39
CA ARG A 153 -29.58 -3.93 -25.69
C ARG A 153 -30.56 -3.44 -26.76
N SER A 154 -30.14 -2.45 -27.55
CA SER A 154 -30.95 -1.81 -28.60
C SER A 154 -30.40 -2.04 -30.01
N GLY A 155 -29.72 -3.18 -30.22
CA GLY A 155 -28.89 -3.46 -31.41
C GLY A 155 -27.42 -3.07 -31.19
N GLY A 156 -26.56 -3.35 -32.18
CA GLY A 156 -25.12 -3.04 -32.12
C GLY A 156 -24.25 -4.09 -31.41
N SER A 157 -22.95 -3.79 -31.35
CA SER A 157 -21.95 -4.64 -30.70
C SER A 157 -22.08 -4.60 -29.17
N TYR A 158 -21.53 -5.61 -28.49
CA TYR A 158 -21.47 -5.61 -27.02
C TYR A 158 -20.58 -4.46 -26.48
N GLU A 159 -19.49 -4.15 -27.19
CA GLU A 159 -18.59 -3.03 -26.89
C GLU A 159 -19.36 -1.70 -26.87
N ASP A 160 -20.13 -1.39 -27.92
CA ASP A 160 -20.92 -0.16 -28.00
C ASP A 160 -21.93 -0.07 -26.85
N TRP A 161 -22.60 -1.19 -26.55
CA TRP A 161 -23.59 -1.26 -25.48
C TRP A 161 -22.96 -1.06 -24.10
N TYR A 162 -21.82 -1.67 -23.83
CA TYR A 162 -21.06 -1.48 -22.59
C TYR A 162 -20.59 -0.03 -22.46
N ALA A 163 -20.00 0.54 -23.51
CA ALA A 163 -19.52 1.93 -23.53
C ALA A 163 -20.64 2.94 -23.27
N GLN A 164 -21.81 2.78 -23.93
CA GLN A 164 -22.98 3.63 -23.70
C GLN A 164 -23.50 3.51 -22.26
N THR A 165 -23.55 2.31 -21.71
CA THR A 165 -23.99 2.08 -20.32
C THR A 165 -23.01 2.70 -19.33
N GLY A 166 -21.71 2.58 -19.59
CA GLY A 166 -20.66 3.25 -18.82
C GLY A 166 -20.77 4.78 -18.85
N ALA A 167 -21.06 5.36 -20.01
CA ALA A 167 -21.29 6.80 -20.17
C ALA A 167 -22.52 7.27 -19.38
N ARG A 168 -23.60 6.48 -19.35
CA ARG A 168 -24.78 6.76 -18.52
C ARG A 168 -24.44 6.72 -17.03
N LEU A 169 -23.70 5.71 -16.58
CA LEU A 169 -23.26 5.62 -15.18
C LEU A 169 -22.38 6.83 -14.80
N ALA A 170 -21.45 7.21 -15.67
CA ALA A 170 -20.61 8.39 -15.47
C ALA A 170 -21.46 9.68 -15.39
N SER A 171 -22.49 9.80 -16.22
CA SER A 171 -23.42 10.94 -16.20
C SER A 171 -24.16 11.03 -14.86
N VAL A 172 -24.70 9.92 -14.35
CA VAL A 172 -25.37 9.87 -13.04
C VAL A 172 -24.40 10.25 -11.92
N LYS A 173 -23.15 9.75 -11.96
CA LYS A 173 -22.10 10.12 -10.99
C LYS A 173 -21.75 11.61 -11.04
N ASN A 174 -21.72 12.19 -12.25
CA ASN A 174 -21.38 13.59 -12.46
C ASN A 174 -22.48 14.56 -12.02
N CYS A 175 -23.74 14.13 -11.99
CA CYS A 175 -24.83 14.91 -11.41
C CYS A 175 -24.60 15.23 -9.91
N ARG A 176 -23.75 14.46 -9.21
CA ARG A 176 -23.31 14.69 -7.82
C ARG A 176 -24.45 15.17 -6.91
N ALA A 177 -25.50 14.36 -6.76
CA ALA A 177 -26.53 14.63 -5.77
C ALA A 177 -25.88 14.66 -4.37
N PHE A 178 -25.63 15.86 -3.85
CA PHE A 178 -24.96 16.05 -2.57
C PHE A 178 -25.92 16.58 -1.53
N TYR A 179 -25.83 16.04 -0.32
CA TYR A 179 -26.56 16.54 0.83
C TYR A 179 -25.61 17.39 1.66
N GLN A 180 -25.93 18.67 1.86
CA GLN A 180 -25.12 19.51 2.72
C GLN A 180 -25.32 19.09 4.18
N VAL A 181 -24.26 18.61 4.81
CA VAL A 181 -24.27 18.17 6.20
C VAL A 181 -23.56 19.20 7.07
N ARG A 182 -24.22 19.68 8.13
CA ARG A 182 -23.60 20.58 9.11
C ARG A 182 -22.75 19.79 10.10
N GLU A 183 -21.46 20.04 10.12
CA GLU A 183 -20.47 19.40 11.01
C GLU A 183 -19.79 20.46 11.89
N SER A 184 -20.55 21.14 12.77
CA SER A 184 -20.08 22.35 13.47
C SER A 184 -19.26 22.09 14.73
N GLY A 185 -19.19 20.85 15.22
CA GLY A 185 -18.43 20.51 16.42
C GLY A 185 -16.94 20.24 16.16
N ARG A 186 -16.24 19.75 17.20
CA ARG A 186 -14.82 19.39 17.13
C ARG A 186 -14.58 18.35 16.05
N LYS A 187 -13.52 18.53 15.26
CA LYS A 187 -13.20 17.67 14.11
C LYS A 187 -12.52 16.36 14.50
N CYS A 188 -12.83 15.33 13.73
CA CYS A 188 -12.20 14.03 13.76
C CYS A 188 -10.69 14.14 13.60
N SER A 189 -9.94 13.53 14.51
CA SER A 189 -8.47 13.49 14.47
C SER A 189 -7.92 12.67 13.30
N LEU A 190 -8.74 11.83 12.66
CA LEU A 190 -8.32 10.99 11.54
C LEU A 190 -8.61 11.63 10.18
N CYS A 191 -9.83 12.11 9.95
CA CYS A 191 -10.22 12.66 8.66
C CYS A 191 -10.18 14.19 8.59
N GLY A 192 -10.17 14.90 9.71
CA GLY A 192 -10.26 16.37 9.74
C GLY A 192 -11.63 16.96 9.32
N ASP A 193 -12.45 16.22 8.57
CA ASP A 193 -13.69 16.75 7.97
C ASP A 193 -14.90 16.79 8.92
N ARG A 194 -15.17 15.67 9.59
CA ARG A 194 -16.44 15.40 10.29
C ARG A 194 -16.33 15.66 11.79
N GLU A 195 -17.44 16.04 12.42
CA GLU A 195 -17.61 16.21 13.87
C GLU A 195 -17.35 14.87 14.57
N ILE A 196 -16.66 14.89 15.72
CA ILE A 196 -16.39 13.71 16.52
C ILE A 196 -17.68 13.12 17.09
N PHE A 197 -17.75 11.80 17.20
CA PHE A 197 -18.92 11.12 17.78
C PHE A 197 -19.05 11.45 19.27
N HIS A 198 -20.21 11.93 19.70
CA HIS A 198 -20.49 12.29 21.10
C HIS A 198 -21.99 12.33 21.39
N ASP A 199 -22.35 12.28 22.68
CA ASP A 199 -23.73 12.38 23.17
C ASP A 199 -24.11 13.77 23.71
N SER A 200 -23.14 14.69 23.76
CA SER A 200 -23.36 16.09 24.11
C SER A 200 -22.23 16.94 23.54
N ARG A 201 -22.58 18.15 23.10
CA ARG A 201 -21.62 19.17 22.68
C ARG A 201 -20.88 19.84 23.83
N ASP A 202 -21.39 19.68 25.05
CA ASP A 202 -20.68 20.12 26.25
C ASP A 202 -19.60 19.09 26.61
N ASN A 203 -18.33 19.51 26.52
CA ASN A 203 -17.14 18.69 26.78
C ASN A 203 -17.14 17.30 26.07
N PRO A 204 -17.24 17.25 24.72
CA PRO A 204 -17.38 15.99 23.97
C PRO A 204 -16.15 15.06 24.13
N MET A 205 -14.99 15.63 24.45
CA MET A 205 -13.76 14.88 24.70
C MET A 205 -13.81 14.01 25.97
N LYS A 206 -14.75 14.26 26.89
CA LYS A 206 -14.92 13.42 28.10
C LYS A 206 -15.04 11.94 27.74
N TRP A 207 -15.88 11.62 26.77
CA TRP A 207 -16.13 10.23 26.34
C TRP A 207 -14.91 9.63 25.66
N TRP A 208 -14.22 10.41 24.82
CA TRP A 208 -13.01 9.97 24.13
C TRP A 208 -11.84 9.72 25.06
N ARG A 209 -11.65 10.54 26.11
CA ARG A 209 -10.63 10.28 27.15
C ARG A 209 -10.89 8.95 27.86
N LEU A 210 -12.15 8.66 28.21
CA LEU A 210 -12.54 7.37 28.79
C LEU A 210 -12.34 6.21 27.82
N PHE A 211 -12.70 6.38 26.56
CA PHE A 211 -12.49 5.36 25.52
C PHE A 211 -11.00 5.07 25.33
N ALA A 212 -10.17 6.11 25.16
CA ALA A 212 -8.73 5.98 25.02
C ALA A 212 -8.06 5.33 26.24
N GLN A 213 -8.56 5.60 27.45
CA GLN A 213 -8.08 4.96 28.67
C GLN A 213 -8.38 3.45 28.70
N ARG A 214 -9.58 3.05 28.28
CA ARG A 214 -10.04 1.65 28.33
C ARG A 214 -9.68 0.83 27.10
N ARG A 215 -9.41 1.49 25.97
CA ARG A 215 -9.15 0.90 24.65
C ARG A 215 -7.95 1.60 23.98
N ALA A 216 -6.83 1.71 24.70
CA ALA A 216 -5.62 2.39 24.24
C ALA A 216 -5.07 1.86 22.90
N LYS A 217 -5.31 0.58 22.58
CA LYS A 217 -5.02 -0.02 21.26
C LYS A 217 -5.68 0.76 20.11
N TYR A 218 -6.93 1.22 20.29
CA TYR A 218 -7.74 1.79 19.23
C TYR A 218 -7.69 3.31 19.17
N CYS A 219 -7.37 3.99 20.26
CA CYS A 219 -7.43 5.45 20.35
C CYS A 219 -6.40 6.00 21.34
N ARG A 220 -5.59 6.97 20.92
CA ARG A 220 -4.63 7.68 21.79
C ARG A 220 -5.33 8.69 22.69
N GLN A 221 -4.67 9.07 23.79
CA GLN A 221 -5.13 10.20 24.61
C GLN A 221 -5.15 11.49 23.78
N GLY A 222 -6.32 12.13 23.71
CA GLY A 222 -6.55 13.33 22.89
C GLY A 222 -7.01 13.08 21.45
N GLU A 223 -6.99 11.83 20.97
CA GLU A 223 -7.60 11.43 19.69
C GLU A 223 -9.12 11.27 19.87
N ALA A 224 -9.89 11.72 18.88
CA ALA A 224 -11.33 11.52 18.83
C ALA A 224 -11.80 11.37 17.38
N LEU A 225 -12.74 10.47 17.12
CA LEU A 225 -13.12 10.09 15.76
C LEU A 225 -14.57 10.45 15.45
N CYS A 226 -14.87 10.77 14.19
CA CYS A 226 -16.25 10.79 13.70
C CYS A 226 -16.80 9.36 13.60
N THR A 227 -18.12 9.20 13.43
CA THR A 227 -18.76 7.89 13.32
C THR A 227 -18.15 7.05 12.21
N VAL A 228 -17.93 7.61 11.02
CA VAL A 228 -17.31 6.88 9.87
C VAL A 228 -15.92 6.35 10.20
N CYS A 229 -15.08 7.17 10.84
CA CYS A 229 -13.72 6.77 11.21
C CYS A 229 -13.70 5.77 12.36
N LEU A 230 -14.64 5.90 13.32
CA LEU A 230 -14.86 4.93 14.38
C LEU A 230 -15.32 3.57 13.82
N THR A 231 -16.25 3.59 12.86
CA THR A 231 -16.71 2.39 12.11
C THR A 231 -15.53 1.66 11.51
N LYS A 232 -14.63 2.39 10.83
CA LYS A 232 -13.44 1.78 10.25
C LYS A 232 -12.50 1.23 11.31
N ARG A 233 -12.19 2.01 12.36
CA ARG A 233 -11.25 1.62 13.44
C ARG A 233 -11.69 0.39 14.22
N LEU A 234 -13.00 0.12 14.29
CA LEU A 234 -13.58 -1.02 14.99
C LEU A 234 -14.15 -2.10 14.05
N ALA A 235 -13.87 -2.02 12.75
CA ALA A 235 -14.37 -2.99 11.80
C ALA A 235 -13.79 -4.40 12.01
N THR A 236 -12.55 -4.51 12.53
CA THR A 236 -11.98 -5.80 12.94
C THR A 236 -12.85 -6.51 13.97
N ASP A 237 -13.40 -5.79 14.95
CA ASP A 237 -14.28 -6.38 15.99
C ASP A 237 -15.62 -6.89 15.40
N TYR A 238 -16.14 -6.22 14.37
CA TYR A 238 -17.35 -6.66 13.64
C TYR A 238 -17.08 -7.89 12.79
N PHE A 239 -16.07 -7.82 11.91
CA PHE A 239 -15.76 -8.91 10.99
C PHE A 239 -15.16 -10.12 11.70
N GLY A 240 -14.41 -9.91 12.79
CA GLY A 240 -13.86 -10.97 13.62
C GLY A 240 -14.90 -11.82 14.35
N GLN A 241 -16.16 -11.37 14.44
CA GLN A 241 -17.28 -12.22 14.92
C GLN A 241 -17.78 -13.19 13.86
N LYS A 242 -17.58 -12.85 12.57
CA LYS A 242 -18.04 -13.65 11.42
C LYS A 242 -16.92 -14.52 10.85
N PHE A 243 -15.67 -14.04 10.92
CA PHE A 243 -14.50 -14.64 10.29
C PHE A 243 -13.34 -14.66 11.28
N GLU A 244 -13.01 -15.85 11.78
CA GLU A 244 -11.93 -16.02 12.77
C GLU A 244 -10.56 -15.64 12.18
N GLU A 245 -10.39 -15.79 10.87
CA GLU A 245 -9.19 -15.40 10.13
C GLU A 245 -8.91 -13.90 10.24
N ILE A 246 -9.96 -13.06 10.22
CA ILE A 246 -9.84 -11.60 10.34
C ILE A 246 -9.49 -11.20 11.77
N LYS A 247 -10.02 -11.92 12.75
CA LYS A 247 -9.69 -11.71 14.16
C LYS A 247 -8.21 -11.98 14.45
N GLN A 248 -7.59 -12.90 13.70
CA GLN A 248 -6.18 -13.26 13.82
C GLN A 248 -5.25 -12.41 12.94
N LEU A 249 -5.79 -11.50 12.12
CA LEU A 249 -4.99 -10.66 11.26
C LEU A 249 -4.06 -9.75 12.06
N SER A 250 -2.87 -9.59 11.50
CA SER A 250 -1.87 -8.67 11.99
C SER A 250 -1.57 -7.58 10.99
N PHE A 251 -1.34 -6.40 11.54
CA PHE A 251 -0.95 -5.23 10.78
C PHE A 251 0.40 -4.76 11.32
N PRO A 252 1.51 -5.19 10.69
CA PRO A 252 2.83 -4.74 11.12
C PRO A 252 2.90 -3.22 11.05
N SER A 253 3.61 -2.63 12.00
CA SER A 253 3.97 -1.22 11.99
C SER A 253 4.99 -0.93 10.87
N THR A 254 5.22 0.34 10.58
CA THR A 254 6.23 0.76 9.61
C THR A 254 7.65 0.38 10.05
N SER A 255 7.92 0.44 11.35
CA SER A 255 9.16 -0.04 11.98
C SER A 255 9.33 -1.55 11.82
N GLU A 256 8.26 -2.33 12.02
CA GLU A 256 8.25 -3.77 11.79
C GLU A 256 8.60 -4.14 10.34
N VAL A 257 8.01 -3.44 9.36
CA VAL A 257 8.33 -3.65 7.94
C VAL A 257 9.77 -3.24 7.63
N SER A 258 10.25 -2.10 8.14
CA SER A 258 11.62 -1.61 7.88
C SER A 258 12.72 -2.53 8.42
N THR A 259 12.48 -3.16 9.57
CA THR A 259 13.47 -4.03 10.24
C THR A 259 13.34 -5.51 9.86
N ALA A 260 12.37 -5.88 9.02
CA ALA A 260 12.06 -7.27 8.69
C ALA A 260 13.26 -8.07 8.15
N ASN A 261 14.13 -7.46 7.33
CA ASN A 261 15.34 -8.15 6.82
C ASN A 261 16.32 -8.49 7.96
N PHE A 262 16.58 -7.55 8.87
CA PHE A 262 17.42 -7.81 10.04
C PHE A 262 16.81 -8.90 10.92
N LYS A 263 15.50 -8.84 11.15
CA LYS A 263 14.75 -9.84 11.93
C LYS A 263 14.81 -11.23 11.34
N LEU A 264 14.78 -11.36 10.01
CA LEU A 264 14.94 -12.63 9.31
C LEU A 264 16.28 -13.30 9.68
N GLN A 265 17.37 -12.53 9.79
CA GLN A 265 18.69 -13.06 10.14
C GLN A 265 18.77 -13.57 11.59
N ILE A 266 18.06 -12.92 12.51
CA ILE A 266 18.08 -13.26 13.94
C ILE A 266 16.91 -14.12 14.39
N ALA A 267 16.03 -14.54 13.47
CA ALA A 267 14.75 -15.16 13.81
C ALA A 267 14.87 -16.45 14.64
N LYS A 268 15.99 -17.16 14.50
CA LYS A 268 16.29 -18.40 15.23
C LYS A 268 17.39 -18.22 16.29
N ASP A 269 17.91 -17.00 16.47
CA ASP A 269 19.01 -16.73 17.40
C ASP A 269 18.51 -16.71 18.87
N LYS A 270 19.25 -17.39 19.75
CA LYS A 270 18.91 -17.47 21.19
C LYS A 270 19.00 -16.11 21.90
N THR A 271 19.95 -15.26 21.52
CA THR A 271 20.10 -13.89 22.02
C THR A 271 18.88 -13.05 21.67
N TYR A 272 18.23 -13.29 20.51
CA TYR A 272 17.00 -12.58 20.18
C TYR A 272 15.84 -13.01 21.08
N LYS A 273 15.72 -14.30 21.40
CA LYS A 273 14.72 -14.77 22.37
C LYS A 273 14.94 -14.16 23.75
N GLU A 274 16.18 -14.14 24.23
CA GLU A 274 16.52 -13.47 25.49
C GLU A 274 16.23 -11.96 25.45
N PHE A 275 16.52 -11.31 24.32
CA PHE A 275 16.17 -9.90 24.10
C PHE A 275 14.66 -9.67 24.22
N VAL A 276 13.85 -10.48 23.55
CA VAL A 276 12.38 -10.42 23.63
C VAL A 276 11.89 -10.64 25.07
N GLU A 277 12.47 -11.59 25.80
CA GLU A 277 12.15 -11.83 27.22
C GLU A 277 12.46 -10.60 28.08
N VAL A 278 13.63 -9.99 27.92
CA VAL A 278 14.01 -8.76 28.65
C VAL A 278 13.06 -7.62 28.34
N ILE A 279 12.73 -7.38 27.06
CA ILE A 279 11.76 -6.34 26.68
C ILE A 279 10.37 -6.65 27.28
N ASN A 280 9.97 -7.93 27.36
CA ASN A 280 8.73 -8.33 28.01
C ASN A 280 8.74 -8.08 29.52
N THR A 281 9.89 -8.14 30.21
CA THR A 281 9.94 -7.85 31.66
C THR A 281 9.68 -6.39 32.00
N LEU A 282 9.95 -5.46 31.07
CA LEU A 282 9.62 -4.03 31.21
C LEU A 282 8.09 -3.78 31.35
N LYS A 283 7.25 -4.80 31.16
CA LYS A 283 5.77 -4.74 31.20
C LYS A 283 5.14 -4.86 32.60
N ASN A 284 5.80 -5.55 33.53
CA ASN A 284 5.09 -6.14 34.68
C ASN A 284 4.70 -5.15 35.80
N ASP A 285 5.23 -3.93 35.82
CA ASP A 285 5.07 -3.05 36.99
C ASP A 285 3.99 -1.95 36.86
N ASN A 286 3.43 -1.69 35.67
CA ASN A 286 2.58 -0.50 35.45
C ASN A 286 1.07 -0.73 35.18
N ASN A 287 0.52 -1.93 35.41
CA ASN A 287 -0.92 -2.25 35.20
C ASN A 287 -1.49 -1.88 33.80
N ASN A 288 -0.64 -1.46 32.86
CA ASN A 288 -0.96 -1.12 31.49
C ASN A 288 -0.56 -2.31 30.62
N GLN A 289 -1.56 -3.03 30.13
CA GLN A 289 -1.39 -4.08 29.13
C GLN A 289 -0.91 -3.46 27.79
N ILE A 290 0.38 -3.17 27.69
CA ILE A 290 1.02 -2.90 26.39
C ILE A 290 1.56 -4.23 25.90
N GLU A 291 0.87 -4.82 24.93
CA GLU A 291 1.30 -6.02 24.24
C GLU A 291 2.51 -5.67 23.37
N VAL A 292 3.73 -5.77 23.92
CA VAL A 292 4.98 -5.51 23.17
C VAL A 292 5.27 -6.63 22.16
N THR A 293 4.68 -7.82 22.38
CA THR A 293 4.79 -8.88 21.39
C THR A 293 3.87 -8.51 20.24
N VAL A 294 4.45 -8.26 19.08
CA VAL A 294 3.69 -7.92 17.87
C VAL A 294 3.85 -9.03 16.87
N ASN A 295 2.80 -9.25 16.09
CA ASN A 295 2.89 -10.16 14.96
C ASN A 295 3.88 -9.58 13.93
N PRO A 296 4.84 -10.40 13.45
CA PRO A 296 5.80 -9.94 12.46
C PRO A 296 5.14 -9.79 11.09
N VAL A 297 5.93 -9.34 10.10
CA VAL A 297 5.49 -9.41 8.69
C VAL A 297 5.10 -10.85 8.31
N PRO A 298 4.11 -11.05 7.41
CA PRO A 298 3.55 -12.37 7.07
C PRO A 298 4.58 -13.48 6.83
N LYS A 299 5.64 -13.23 6.06
CA LYS A 299 6.71 -14.19 5.76
C LYS A 299 7.43 -14.74 7.01
N LEU A 300 7.47 -13.97 8.09
CA LEU A 300 8.12 -14.34 9.36
C LEU A 300 7.15 -14.93 10.39
N HIS A 301 5.84 -14.96 10.09
CA HIS A 301 4.81 -15.33 11.05
C HIS A 301 5.00 -16.74 11.60
N GLU A 302 5.34 -17.71 10.76
CA GLU A 302 5.58 -19.10 11.20
C GLU A 302 6.85 -19.26 12.04
N ILE A 303 7.82 -18.34 11.91
CA ILE A 303 9.14 -18.45 12.55
C ILE A 303 9.15 -17.73 13.90
N GLN A 304 8.48 -16.58 14.01
CA GLN A 304 8.59 -15.66 15.14
C GLN A 304 7.29 -15.42 15.93
N ARG A 305 6.21 -16.17 15.65
CA ARG A 305 4.84 -15.92 16.16
C ARG A 305 4.75 -15.52 17.64
N ASN A 306 5.46 -16.23 18.52
CA ASN A 306 5.35 -16.06 19.97
C ASN A 306 6.52 -15.28 20.60
N TRP A 307 7.50 -14.87 19.79
CA TRP A 307 8.74 -14.25 20.25
C TRP A 307 9.21 -13.16 19.27
N ASN A 308 8.34 -12.16 19.06
CA ASN A 308 8.66 -10.99 18.25
C ASN A 308 8.23 -9.71 18.96
N VAL A 309 9.11 -8.72 19.03
CA VAL A 309 8.80 -7.37 19.54
C VAL A 309 8.80 -6.39 18.39
N ASP A 310 8.09 -5.27 18.48
CA ASP A 310 8.08 -4.27 17.40
C ASP A 310 9.50 -3.83 16.99
N GLY A 311 9.70 -3.60 15.69
CA GLY A 311 10.97 -3.12 15.13
C GLY A 311 11.56 -1.89 15.84
N ASP A 312 10.73 -1.04 16.45
CA ASP A 312 11.19 0.13 17.22
C ASP A 312 12.19 -0.25 18.32
N TRP A 313 12.04 -1.42 18.95
CA TRP A 313 12.95 -1.89 20.01
C TRP A 313 14.36 -2.22 19.51
N LEU A 314 14.57 -2.34 18.20
CA LEU A 314 15.89 -2.56 17.62
C LEU A 314 16.66 -1.26 17.41
N PHE A 315 16.03 -0.09 17.58
CA PHE A 315 16.69 1.20 17.48
C PHE A 315 17.21 1.68 18.84
N GLU A 316 18.35 2.38 18.80
CA GLU A 316 18.99 2.90 20.01
C GLU A 316 18.10 3.90 20.76
N GLU A 317 17.34 4.73 20.04
CA GLU A 317 16.59 5.82 20.67
C GLU A 317 15.43 5.31 21.53
N SER A 318 14.98 4.07 21.30
CA SER A 318 13.93 3.41 22.11
C SER A 318 14.36 3.12 23.54
N PHE A 319 15.67 3.13 23.82
CA PHE A 319 16.22 2.97 25.18
C PHE A 319 16.49 4.30 25.88
N SER A 320 16.17 5.44 25.26
CA SER A 320 16.29 6.74 25.93
C SER A 320 15.17 6.93 26.98
N PRO A 321 15.48 7.45 28.19
CA PRO A 321 14.48 7.69 29.23
C PRO A 321 13.29 8.51 28.75
N GLN A 322 13.53 9.55 27.93
CA GLN A 322 12.44 10.39 27.42
C GLN A 322 11.51 9.62 26.48
N ASN A 323 12.02 8.74 25.61
CA ASN A 323 11.15 7.96 24.72
C ASN A 323 10.42 6.84 25.48
N LEU A 324 11.05 6.24 26.48
CA LEU A 324 10.42 5.23 27.34
C LEU A 324 9.24 5.80 28.11
N GLU A 325 9.40 6.99 28.69
CA GLU A 325 8.31 7.69 29.36
C GLU A 325 7.23 8.10 28.34
N ARG A 326 7.62 8.72 27.22
CA ARG A 326 6.70 9.28 26.23
C ARG A 326 5.86 8.25 25.48
N TYR A 327 6.47 7.14 25.07
CA TYR A 327 5.82 6.14 24.19
C TYR A 327 5.33 4.92 24.95
N TYR A 328 6.00 4.55 26.05
CA TYR A 328 5.72 3.32 26.79
C TYR A 328 5.27 3.56 28.23
N GLY A 329 5.42 4.79 28.77
CA GLY A 329 5.06 5.11 30.15
C GLY A 329 5.89 4.33 31.17
N ILE A 330 7.14 3.99 30.84
CA ILE A 330 8.05 3.22 31.71
C ILE A 330 8.98 4.20 32.44
N SER A 331 8.90 4.21 33.77
CA SER A 331 9.79 4.98 34.65
C SER A 331 10.92 4.08 35.18
N GLU A 332 12.17 4.45 34.86
CA GLU A 332 13.46 3.95 35.39
C GLU A 332 13.53 2.47 35.86
N GLN A 333 13.65 1.54 34.91
CA GLN A 333 14.22 0.21 35.15
C GLN A 333 15.61 0.09 34.50
N GLU A 334 16.60 0.74 35.10
CA GLU A 334 17.95 0.91 34.53
C GLU A 334 18.62 -0.43 34.16
N SER A 335 18.43 -1.48 34.98
CA SER A 335 19.03 -2.80 34.77
C SER A 335 18.49 -3.53 33.52
N ALA A 336 17.17 -3.58 33.35
CA ALA A 336 16.54 -4.25 32.20
C ALA A 336 16.82 -3.50 30.89
N LEU A 337 16.84 -2.16 30.93
CA LEU A 337 17.18 -1.32 29.80
C LEU A 337 18.64 -1.50 29.36
N ASN A 338 19.57 -1.51 30.30
CA ASN A 338 20.99 -1.75 30.02
C ASN A 338 21.21 -3.14 29.45
N LYS A 339 20.53 -4.16 29.99
CA LYS A 339 20.59 -5.53 29.45
C LYS A 339 20.01 -5.60 28.04
N GLY A 340 18.86 -4.98 27.79
CA GLY A 340 18.23 -4.93 26.48
C GLY A 340 19.12 -4.25 25.43
N ASN A 341 19.69 -3.09 25.74
CA ASN A 341 20.59 -2.38 24.83
C ASN A 341 21.90 -3.15 24.58
N LYS A 342 22.43 -3.86 25.58
CA LYS A 342 23.57 -4.77 25.39
C LYS A 342 23.25 -5.89 24.40
N LEU A 343 22.13 -6.59 24.61
CA LEU A 343 21.69 -7.66 23.71
C LEU A 343 21.43 -7.14 22.29
N ARG A 344 20.87 -5.94 22.13
CA ARG A 344 20.70 -5.26 20.84
C ARG A 344 22.04 -5.08 20.11
N ARG A 345 23.06 -4.55 20.79
CA ARG A 345 24.41 -4.38 20.22
C ARG A 345 25.05 -5.72 19.85
N GLU A 346 24.84 -6.76 20.66
CA GLU A 346 25.31 -8.12 20.35
C GLU A 346 24.64 -8.69 19.09
N LEU A 347 23.33 -8.49 18.93
CA LEU A 347 22.58 -8.90 17.73
C LEU A 347 23.12 -8.19 16.48
N ILE A 348 23.33 -6.87 16.55
CA ILE A 348 23.89 -6.10 15.44
C ILE A 348 25.28 -6.61 15.06
N LYS A 349 26.15 -6.82 16.05
CA LYS A 349 27.50 -7.35 15.82
C LYS A 349 27.48 -8.74 15.18
N LYS A 350 26.54 -9.60 15.57
CA LYS A 350 26.36 -10.94 14.98
C LYS A 350 25.90 -10.88 13.53
N VAL A 351 24.96 -10.00 13.21
CA VAL A 351 24.37 -9.87 11.86
C VAL A 351 25.31 -9.15 10.90
N GLY A 352 26.11 -8.20 11.40
CA GLY A 352 27.09 -7.44 10.61
C GLY A 352 26.55 -6.16 9.96
N PHE A 353 25.26 -5.87 10.12
CA PHE A 353 24.62 -4.63 9.65
C PHE A 353 23.57 -4.13 10.64
N GLU A 354 23.26 -2.84 10.59
CA GLU A 354 22.26 -2.20 11.45
C GLU A 354 20.83 -2.42 10.91
N PRO A 355 19.80 -2.50 11.77
CA PRO A 355 18.41 -2.48 11.34
C PRO A 355 18.09 -1.18 10.59
N SER A 356 17.66 -1.28 9.33
CA SER A 356 17.25 -0.10 8.55
C SER A 356 16.01 0.55 9.18
N ARG A 357 15.99 1.88 9.10
CA ARG A 357 14.85 2.70 9.51
C ARG A 357 13.91 3.03 8.35
N TYR A 358 14.17 2.51 7.15
CA TYR A 358 13.41 2.82 5.96
C TYR A 358 12.61 1.62 5.46
N PHE A 359 11.41 1.91 4.97
CA PHE A 359 10.54 0.98 4.27
C PHE A 359 10.06 1.64 2.98
N ALA A 360 9.39 0.88 2.12
CA ALA A 360 8.76 1.42 0.93
C ALA A 360 7.26 1.11 0.89
N VAL A 361 6.50 2.04 0.31
CA VAL A 361 5.12 1.83 -0.12
C VAL A 361 5.12 1.71 -1.64
N ILE A 362 4.52 0.64 -2.16
CA ILE A 362 4.28 0.44 -3.59
C ILE A 362 2.80 0.68 -3.87
N ALA A 363 2.49 1.58 -4.79
CA ALA A 363 1.20 1.72 -5.42
C ALA A 363 1.36 1.36 -6.90
N LEU A 364 0.67 0.33 -7.39
CA LEU A 364 0.72 -0.10 -8.80
C LEU A 364 -0.70 -0.13 -9.34
N ASP A 365 -0.89 0.30 -10.57
CA ASP A 365 -2.20 0.32 -11.21
C ASP A 365 -2.07 0.04 -12.72
N GLY A 366 -3.04 -0.68 -13.28
CA GLY A 366 -3.04 -1.09 -14.68
C GLY A 366 -3.17 0.09 -15.64
N ASP A 367 -2.44 0.04 -16.74
CA ASP A 367 -2.45 1.09 -17.74
C ASP A 367 -3.62 0.92 -18.71
N GLY A 368 -4.52 1.90 -18.77
CA GLY A 368 -5.58 1.91 -19.78
C GLY A 368 -6.68 0.87 -19.54
N MET A 369 -6.81 0.38 -18.31
CA MET A 369 -7.77 -0.67 -17.92
C MET A 369 -9.20 -0.41 -18.38
N GLY A 370 -9.68 0.83 -18.28
CA GLY A 370 -11.01 1.20 -18.79
C GLY A 370 -11.17 0.97 -20.30
N GLN A 371 -10.13 1.26 -21.09
CA GLN A 371 -10.11 1.03 -22.54
C GLN A 371 -9.99 -0.45 -22.87
N THR A 372 -9.10 -1.17 -22.16
CA THR A 372 -8.92 -2.61 -22.34
C THR A 372 -10.18 -3.39 -22.01
N VAL A 373 -10.88 -3.01 -20.94
CA VAL A 373 -12.15 -3.64 -20.54
C VAL A 373 -13.28 -3.27 -21.50
N SER A 374 -13.32 -2.04 -22.02
CA SER A 374 -14.36 -1.63 -22.98
C SER A 374 -14.25 -2.34 -24.32
N GLN A 375 -13.04 -2.71 -24.74
CA GLN A 375 -12.77 -3.44 -25.99
C GLN A 375 -13.14 -4.94 -25.93
N ALA A 376 -13.72 -5.43 -24.84
CA ALA A 376 -14.21 -6.79 -24.78
C ALA A 376 -15.33 -7.00 -25.81
N GLU A 377 -15.12 -7.91 -26.78
CA GLU A 377 -16.07 -8.13 -27.89
C GLU A 377 -17.41 -8.73 -27.46
N ASN A 378 -17.43 -9.43 -26.32
CA ASN A 378 -18.59 -10.10 -25.76
C ASN A 378 -18.44 -10.35 -24.26
N SER A 379 -19.52 -10.82 -23.62
CA SER A 379 -19.56 -11.09 -22.18
C SER A 379 -18.54 -12.15 -21.73
N GLU A 380 -18.26 -13.16 -22.56
CA GLU A 380 -17.26 -14.19 -22.24
C GLU A 380 -15.83 -13.64 -22.26
N ALA A 381 -15.49 -12.80 -23.24
CA ALA A 381 -14.21 -12.11 -23.31
C ALA A 381 -14.01 -11.21 -22.08
N HIS A 382 -15.04 -10.48 -21.68
CA HIS A 382 -15.03 -9.66 -20.48
C HIS A 382 -14.81 -10.51 -19.21
N THR A 383 -15.52 -11.63 -19.07
CA THR A 383 -15.31 -12.58 -17.96
C THR A 383 -13.88 -13.15 -17.97
N LYS A 384 -13.28 -13.43 -19.13
CA LYS A 384 -11.88 -13.89 -19.23
C LYS A 384 -10.88 -12.83 -18.73
N ILE A 385 -11.07 -11.56 -19.09
CA ILE A 385 -10.25 -10.44 -18.56
C ILE A 385 -10.34 -10.41 -17.04
N SER A 386 -11.57 -10.46 -16.52
CA SER A 386 -11.87 -10.48 -15.09
C SER A 386 -11.19 -11.66 -14.37
N SER A 387 -11.24 -12.87 -14.93
CA SER A 387 -10.56 -14.04 -14.38
C SER A 387 -9.02 -13.91 -14.37
N LYS A 388 -8.42 -13.32 -15.41
CA LYS A 388 -6.97 -13.03 -15.44
C LYS A 388 -6.56 -12.06 -14.32
N LEU A 389 -7.37 -11.04 -14.05
CA LEU A 389 -7.15 -10.06 -12.97
C LEU A 389 -7.27 -10.69 -11.58
N ASN A 390 -8.24 -11.59 -11.39
CA ASN A 390 -8.37 -12.34 -10.13
C ASN A 390 -7.15 -13.25 -9.90
N ALA A 391 -6.68 -13.94 -10.95
CA ALA A 391 -5.47 -14.75 -10.86
C ALA A 391 -4.22 -13.92 -10.51
N TYR A 392 -4.10 -12.71 -11.08
CA TYR A 392 -3.04 -11.78 -10.74
C TYR A 392 -3.11 -11.34 -9.27
N THR A 393 -4.30 -11.02 -8.76
CA THR A 393 -4.52 -10.65 -7.35
C THR A 393 -3.99 -11.72 -6.38
N THR A 394 -4.24 -12.99 -6.66
CA THR A 394 -3.69 -14.12 -5.87
C THR A 394 -2.16 -14.17 -5.95
N LYS A 395 -1.60 -13.97 -7.15
CA LYS A 395 -0.15 -13.95 -7.37
C LYS A 395 0.53 -12.80 -6.63
N VAL A 396 -0.07 -11.60 -6.63
CA VAL A 396 0.43 -10.43 -5.90
C VAL A 396 0.60 -10.73 -4.41
N ARG A 397 -0.37 -11.41 -3.79
CA ARG A 397 -0.25 -11.81 -2.39
C ARG A 397 0.88 -12.81 -2.16
N GLN A 398 1.04 -13.79 -3.05
CA GLN A 398 2.15 -14.73 -2.98
C GLN A 398 3.51 -14.00 -3.06
N ILE A 399 3.65 -13.05 -3.99
CA ILE A 399 4.86 -12.23 -4.14
C ILE A 399 5.12 -11.46 -2.83
N VAL A 400 4.17 -10.63 -2.39
CA VAL A 400 4.40 -9.65 -1.32
C VAL A 400 4.49 -10.29 0.06
N GLU A 401 3.63 -11.28 0.37
CA GLU A 401 3.50 -11.81 1.75
C GLU A 401 4.19 -13.16 1.96
N LYS A 402 4.36 -13.99 0.92
CA LYS A 402 4.97 -15.32 1.04
C LYS A 402 6.42 -15.33 0.56
N ASN A 403 6.68 -14.80 -0.63
CA ASN A 403 8.02 -14.82 -1.23
C ASN A 403 8.93 -13.76 -0.61
N TYR A 404 8.39 -12.59 -0.25
CA TYR A 404 9.17 -11.44 0.20
C TYR A 404 8.70 -10.84 1.55
N LEU A 405 9.53 -9.94 2.10
CA LEU A 405 9.31 -9.27 3.37
C LEU A 405 8.39 -8.04 3.19
N GLY A 406 7.13 -8.30 2.90
CA GLY A 406 6.11 -7.28 2.74
C GLY A 406 4.78 -7.62 3.39
N LYS A 407 3.88 -6.63 3.40
CA LYS A 407 2.48 -6.76 3.79
C LYS A 407 1.62 -6.16 2.69
N LEU A 408 0.71 -6.96 2.16
CA LEU A 408 -0.26 -6.50 1.19
C LEU A 408 -1.40 -5.78 1.91
N ILE A 409 -1.76 -4.59 1.44
CA ILE A 409 -2.88 -3.81 2.00
C ILE A 409 -4.11 -3.94 1.11
N TYR A 410 -3.92 -3.85 -0.20
CA TYR A 410 -4.99 -3.96 -1.17
C TYR A 410 -4.46 -4.59 -2.46
N ALA A 411 -5.26 -5.46 -3.06
CA ALA A 411 -5.06 -5.97 -4.41
C ALA A 411 -6.44 -6.20 -5.03
N GLY A 412 -6.85 -5.33 -5.94
CA GLY A 412 -8.16 -5.37 -6.58
C GLY A 412 -8.02 -5.45 -8.08
N GLY A 413 -7.73 -6.64 -8.60
CA GLY A 413 -7.59 -6.89 -10.03
C GLY A 413 -6.30 -6.32 -10.61
N ASP A 414 -6.23 -5.00 -10.79
CA ASP A 414 -5.14 -4.26 -11.41
C ASP A 414 -4.47 -3.23 -10.47
N ASP A 415 -5.18 -2.75 -9.44
CA ASP A 415 -4.65 -1.84 -8.42
C ASP A 415 -4.07 -2.62 -7.23
N VAL A 416 -2.83 -2.30 -6.85
CA VAL A 416 -2.06 -2.94 -5.79
C VAL A 416 -1.48 -1.87 -4.86
N LEU A 417 -1.61 -2.11 -3.55
CA LEU A 417 -1.01 -1.28 -2.51
C LEU A 417 -0.32 -2.18 -1.48
N ALA A 418 1.00 -2.02 -1.32
CA ALA A 418 1.82 -2.87 -0.45
C ALA A 418 2.84 -2.06 0.35
N LEU A 419 3.15 -2.54 1.56
CA LEU A 419 4.29 -2.11 2.36
C LEU A 419 5.39 -3.14 2.23
N VAL A 420 6.62 -2.72 1.94
CA VAL A 420 7.72 -3.65 1.67
C VAL A 420 9.02 -3.21 2.35
N ASN A 421 9.81 -4.19 2.76
CA ASN A 421 11.19 -3.96 3.20
C ASN A 421 12.07 -3.54 2.01
N LEU A 422 13.02 -2.63 2.23
CA LEU A 422 13.92 -2.16 1.17
C LEU A 422 14.79 -3.26 0.55
N ALA A 423 15.14 -4.30 1.32
CA ALA A 423 15.96 -5.40 0.82
C ALA A 423 15.28 -6.17 -0.34
N ASP A 424 13.95 -6.25 -0.33
CA ASP A 424 13.17 -6.99 -1.31
C ASP A 424 12.49 -6.07 -2.35
N LEU A 425 12.68 -4.74 -2.26
CA LEU A 425 11.95 -3.77 -3.10
C LEU A 425 12.11 -4.03 -4.60
N CYS A 426 13.35 -4.18 -5.09
CA CYS A 426 13.63 -4.42 -6.50
C CYS A 426 13.01 -5.74 -6.99
N ASN A 427 13.11 -6.81 -6.20
CA ASN A 427 12.57 -8.12 -6.53
C ASN A 427 11.03 -8.10 -6.60
N ILE A 428 10.38 -7.45 -5.63
CA ILE A 428 8.92 -7.28 -5.63
C ILE A 428 8.48 -6.46 -6.85
N LEU A 429 9.12 -5.32 -7.12
CA LEU A 429 8.77 -4.47 -8.27
C LEU A 429 8.86 -5.25 -9.60
N ARG A 430 9.95 -6.01 -9.78
CA ARG A 430 10.15 -6.85 -10.96
C ARG A 430 9.07 -7.93 -11.08
N GLU A 431 8.80 -8.68 -10.00
CA GLU A 431 7.81 -9.76 -10.04
C GLU A 431 6.38 -9.25 -10.21
N LEU A 432 6.04 -8.10 -9.62
CA LEU A 432 4.73 -7.47 -9.81
C LEU A 432 4.56 -7.03 -11.27
N ARG A 433 5.55 -6.36 -11.85
CA ARG A 433 5.48 -5.88 -13.24
C ARG A 433 5.52 -7.01 -14.26
N CYS A 434 6.41 -7.98 -14.11
CA CYS A 434 6.51 -9.15 -14.98
C CYS A 434 5.31 -10.09 -14.80
N GLY A 435 4.71 -10.10 -13.62
CA GLY A 435 3.53 -10.90 -13.31
C GLY A 435 2.23 -10.31 -13.85
N PHE A 436 2.20 -9.03 -14.23
CA PHE A 436 0.99 -8.35 -14.70
C PHE A 436 0.47 -9.04 -15.97
N PRO A 437 -0.82 -9.43 -16.01
CA PRO A 437 -1.35 -10.25 -17.08
C PRO A 437 -1.52 -9.48 -18.39
N ASN A 438 -1.26 -10.13 -19.52
CA ASN A 438 -1.71 -9.60 -20.80
C ASN A 438 -3.23 -9.85 -20.94
N LEU A 439 -4.01 -8.77 -20.90
CA LEU A 439 -5.47 -8.83 -20.92
C LEU A 439 -6.04 -8.89 -22.34
N ASN A 440 -5.28 -8.47 -23.34
CA ASN A 440 -5.71 -8.48 -24.73
C ASN A 440 -5.81 -9.91 -25.29
N ASN A 441 -6.77 -10.12 -26.19
CA ASN A 441 -6.91 -11.35 -26.96
C ASN A 441 -6.49 -11.06 -28.42
N GLY A 442 -5.19 -10.88 -28.71
CA GLY A 442 -4.73 -10.63 -30.10
C GLY A 442 -3.36 -9.95 -30.23
N GLU A 443 -3.10 -9.37 -31.42
CA GLU A 443 -1.86 -8.68 -31.84
C GLU A 443 -1.64 -7.28 -31.22
N ASN A 444 -2.56 -6.81 -30.38
CA ASN A 444 -2.43 -5.51 -29.69
C ASN A 444 -1.30 -5.52 -28.64
N PRO A 445 -0.66 -4.36 -28.36
CA PRO A 445 0.40 -4.28 -27.37
C PRO A 445 -0.08 -4.83 -26.02
N ALA A 446 0.79 -5.58 -25.34
CA ALA A 446 0.46 -6.22 -24.08
C ALA A 446 -0.02 -5.18 -23.04
N SER A 447 -1.04 -5.53 -22.27
CA SER A 447 -1.47 -4.69 -21.14
C SER A 447 -0.29 -4.45 -20.19
N THR A 448 -0.07 -3.19 -19.82
CA THR A 448 1.02 -2.76 -18.95
C THR A 448 0.49 -2.24 -17.62
N ALA A 449 1.40 -1.96 -16.69
CA ALA A 449 1.07 -1.34 -15.42
C ALA A 449 2.12 -0.30 -15.06
N SER A 450 1.66 0.81 -14.48
CA SER A 450 2.53 1.85 -13.95
C SER A 450 2.55 1.78 -12.44
N ALA A 451 3.69 2.09 -11.83
CA ALA A 451 3.82 2.07 -10.37
C ALA A 451 4.46 3.33 -9.83
N GLY A 452 4.08 3.66 -8.60
CA GLY A 452 4.66 4.68 -7.77
C GLY A 452 5.19 4.08 -6.47
N VAL A 453 6.40 4.46 -6.11
CA VAL A 453 7.07 4.00 -4.89
C VAL A 453 7.41 5.21 -4.04
N CYS A 454 7.14 5.11 -2.74
CA CYS A 454 7.66 6.05 -1.76
C CYS A 454 8.51 5.31 -0.74
N ILE A 455 9.82 5.56 -0.75
CA ILE A 455 10.77 5.13 0.28
C ILE A 455 10.76 6.18 1.39
N ALA A 456 10.51 5.79 2.63
CA ALA A 456 10.40 6.73 3.73
C ALA A 456 10.92 6.14 5.04
N HIS A 457 11.40 7.04 5.91
CA HIS A 457 11.75 6.69 7.28
C HIS A 457 10.49 6.22 8.05
N CYS A 458 10.61 5.20 8.90
CA CYS A 458 9.49 4.55 9.59
C CYS A 458 8.65 5.49 10.47
N LYS A 459 9.26 6.60 10.94
CA LYS A 459 8.59 7.67 11.72
C LYS A 459 7.82 8.71 10.89
N VAL A 460 7.93 8.71 9.55
CA VAL A 460 7.14 9.61 8.69
C VAL A 460 5.66 9.19 8.78
N PRO A 461 4.71 10.14 8.91
CA PRO A 461 3.28 9.81 8.92
C PRO A 461 2.88 8.99 7.69
N LEU A 462 2.26 7.82 7.92
CA LEU A 462 1.91 6.89 6.84
C LEU A 462 1.02 7.53 5.75
N GLY A 463 0.13 8.46 6.13
CA GLY A 463 -0.70 9.20 5.18
C GLY A 463 0.12 9.94 4.12
N ASP A 464 1.18 10.63 4.53
CA ASP A 464 2.07 11.38 3.63
C ASP A 464 2.84 10.44 2.69
N VAL A 465 3.27 9.28 3.22
CA VAL A 465 3.97 8.26 2.42
C VAL A 465 3.04 7.66 1.36
N LEU A 466 1.78 7.38 1.73
CA LEU A 466 0.76 6.87 0.80
C LEU A 466 0.42 7.89 -0.29
N GLU A 467 0.21 9.15 0.09
CA GLU A 467 -0.05 10.24 -0.85
C GLU A 467 1.10 10.40 -1.82
N ARG A 468 2.34 10.35 -1.32
CA ARG A 468 3.55 10.44 -2.15
C ARG A 468 3.67 9.26 -3.12
N ALA A 469 3.44 8.03 -2.65
CA ALA A 469 3.47 6.84 -3.52
C ALA A 469 2.43 6.94 -4.66
N ARG A 470 1.19 7.34 -4.33
CA ARG A 470 0.14 7.58 -5.34
C ARG A 470 0.47 8.77 -6.25
N GLY A 471 1.12 9.80 -5.74
CA GLY A 471 1.64 10.91 -6.54
C GLY A 471 2.65 10.44 -7.59
N MET A 472 3.58 9.56 -7.20
CA MET A 472 4.54 8.96 -8.12
C MET A 472 3.88 8.00 -9.13
N GLU A 473 2.83 7.29 -8.74
CA GLU A 473 2.06 6.43 -9.65
C GLU A 473 1.34 7.26 -10.73
N ARG A 474 0.71 8.37 -10.34
CA ARG A 474 0.14 9.34 -11.30
C ARG A 474 1.19 9.96 -12.22
N ALA A 475 2.37 10.28 -11.67
CA ALA A 475 3.47 10.80 -12.47
C ALA A 475 3.97 9.76 -13.49
N ALA A 476 4.09 8.49 -13.09
CA ALA A 476 4.41 7.39 -13.99
C ALA A 476 3.38 7.23 -15.11
N LYS A 477 2.08 7.30 -14.80
CA LYS A 477 1.01 7.27 -15.82
C LYS A 477 0.96 8.48 -16.74
N SER A 478 1.64 9.57 -16.38
CA SER A 478 1.75 10.77 -17.20
C SER A 478 2.91 10.69 -18.20
N VAL A 479 3.77 9.67 -18.09
CA VAL A 479 4.80 9.37 -19.10
C VAL A 479 4.10 8.89 -20.37
N ASP A 480 4.56 9.38 -21.54
CA ASP A 480 3.99 8.98 -22.82
C ASP A 480 4.09 7.45 -23.01
N GLY A 481 2.99 6.82 -23.44
CA GLY A 481 2.85 5.36 -23.49
C GLY A 481 2.89 4.63 -22.13
N LYS A 482 2.81 5.34 -21.00
CA LYS A 482 2.72 4.79 -19.62
C LYS A 482 3.82 3.78 -19.30
N ASP A 483 3.52 2.58 -18.80
CA ASP A 483 4.49 1.52 -18.51
C ASP A 483 5.75 2.05 -17.81
N ALA A 484 5.52 2.77 -16.72
CA ALA A 484 6.56 3.53 -16.04
C ALA A 484 6.57 3.29 -14.53
N LEU A 485 7.69 3.63 -13.92
CA LEU A 485 7.96 3.59 -12.49
C LEU A 485 8.35 4.99 -12.01
N GLY A 486 7.62 5.50 -11.04
CA GLY A 486 7.99 6.68 -10.28
C GLY A 486 8.51 6.29 -8.90
N ILE A 487 9.64 6.83 -8.45
CA ILE A 487 10.17 6.60 -7.11
C ILE A 487 10.44 7.93 -6.41
N ALA A 488 9.95 8.07 -5.19
CA ALA A 488 10.27 9.15 -4.28
C ALA A 488 10.99 8.62 -3.04
N LEU A 489 11.98 9.37 -2.56
CA LEU A 489 12.75 9.09 -1.36
C LEU A 489 12.61 10.25 -0.38
N LEU A 490 11.91 10.01 0.73
CA LEU A 490 11.74 10.94 1.84
C LEU A 490 12.83 10.70 2.90
N LYS A 491 13.92 11.47 2.83
CA LYS A 491 15.04 11.35 3.80
C LYS A 491 14.63 11.94 5.15
N HIS A 492 15.21 11.42 6.23
CA HIS A 492 14.97 11.95 7.58
C HIS A 492 15.34 13.44 7.71
N SER A 493 16.30 13.93 6.92
CA SER A 493 16.68 15.35 6.88
C SER A 493 15.62 16.28 6.27
N GLY A 494 14.52 15.75 5.73
CA GLY A 494 13.49 16.50 5.03
C GLY A 494 13.73 16.67 3.53
N ASN A 495 14.93 16.32 3.03
CA ASN A 495 15.22 16.35 1.60
C ASN A 495 14.47 15.25 0.86
N VAL A 496 13.94 15.60 -0.32
CA VAL A 496 13.23 14.65 -1.17
C VAL A 496 13.92 14.50 -2.52
N SER A 497 14.28 13.27 -2.87
CA SER A 497 14.74 12.90 -4.22
C SER A 497 13.58 12.19 -4.92
N GLN A 498 13.32 12.50 -6.19
CA GLN A 498 12.26 11.85 -6.96
C GLN A 498 12.68 11.66 -8.41
N THR A 499 12.23 10.58 -9.03
CA THR A 499 12.54 10.23 -10.42
C THR A 499 11.37 9.49 -11.03
N VAL A 500 11.14 9.67 -12.33
CA VAL A 500 10.15 8.92 -13.11
C VAL A 500 10.79 8.42 -14.40
N PHE A 501 10.66 7.12 -14.67
CA PHE A 501 11.25 6.49 -15.85
C PHE A 501 10.43 5.29 -16.34
N LYS A 502 10.62 4.88 -17.59
CA LYS A 502 10.01 3.65 -18.13
C LYS A 502 10.58 2.43 -17.43
N TRP A 503 9.79 1.38 -17.23
CA TRP A 503 10.33 0.10 -16.71
C TRP A 503 11.46 -0.42 -17.59
N LYS A 504 11.28 -0.29 -18.90
CA LYS A 504 12.20 -0.77 -19.92
C LYS A 504 12.45 0.28 -20.99
N TYR A 505 13.70 0.41 -21.40
CA TYR A 505 14.10 1.17 -22.58
C TYR A 505 14.62 0.22 -23.66
N PRO A 506 14.45 0.51 -24.95
CA PRO A 506 15.03 -0.32 -26.02
C PRO A 506 16.55 -0.25 -25.93
N GLY A 507 17.30 -1.35 -25.86
CA GLY A 507 18.76 -1.32 -25.85
C GLY A 507 19.37 -1.16 -27.25
N VAL A 508 20.66 -0.88 -27.31
CA VAL A 508 21.41 -0.71 -28.57
C VAL A 508 21.56 -2.03 -29.34
N ASP A 509 21.60 -3.16 -28.62
CA ASP A 509 21.70 -4.51 -29.17
C ASP A 509 20.32 -5.16 -29.47
N GLY A 510 19.23 -4.39 -29.33
CA GLY A 510 17.86 -4.88 -29.47
C GLY A 510 17.30 -5.59 -28.23
N LYS A 511 18.08 -5.76 -27.15
CA LYS A 511 17.55 -6.22 -25.86
C LYS A 511 17.06 -5.05 -25.04
N ASN A 512 15.98 -5.24 -24.27
CA ASN A 512 15.46 -4.16 -23.44
C ASN A 512 16.32 -3.96 -22.18
N ILE A 513 16.65 -2.70 -21.90
CA ILE A 513 17.29 -2.24 -20.67
C ILE A 513 16.22 -2.17 -19.58
N ASP A 514 16.25 -3.09 -18.60
CA ASP A 514 15.32 -3.10 -17.47
C ASP A 514 15.88 -2.28 -16.30
N MET A 515 15.25 -1.14 -16.01
CA MET A 515 15.76 -0.17 -15.03
C MET A 515 15.80 -0.70 -13.60
N VAL A 516 14.91 -1.64 -13.24
CA VAL A 516 14.91 -2.25 -11.91
C VAL A 516 16.11 -3.19 -11.77
N THR A 517 16.43 -3.95 -12.83
CA THR A 517 17.61 -4.82 -12.87
C THR A 517 18.91 -4.02 -12.89
N VAL A 518 18.98 -2.93 -13.66
CA VAL A 518 20.13 -2.00 -13.63
C VAL A 518 20.34 -1.46 -12.21
N GLY A 519 19.26 -1.00 -11.56
CA GLY A 519 19.31 -0.52 -10.18
C GLY A 519 19.77 -1.59 -9.19
N GLU A 520 19.26 -2.82 -9.29
CA GLU A 520 19.66 -3.93 -8.42
C GLU A 520 21.13 -4.30 -8.60
N ASN A 521 21.61 -4.36 -9.84
CA ASN A 521 23.01 -4.65 -10.14
C ASN A 521 23.95 -3.61 -9.53
N LEU A 522 23.64 -2.32 -9.70
CA LEU A 522 24.39 -1.22 -9.07
C LEU A 522 24.34 -1.28 -7.54
N ILE A 523 23.17 -1.56 -6.95
CA ILE A 523 23.04 -1.75 -5.50
C ILE A 523 23.97 -2.87 -5.03
N GLY A 524 24.02 -3.99 -5.75
CA GLY A 524 24.91 -5.12 -5.46
C GLY A 524 26.39 -4.75 -5.52
N LEU A 525 26.83 -4.05 -6.58
CA LEU A 525 28.21 -3.57 -6.74
C LEU A 525 28.62 -2.62 -5.60
N ILE A 526 27.73 -1.71 -5.19
CA ILE A 526 28.01 -0.75 -4.11
C ILE A 526 28.03 -1.45 -2.75
N LYS A 527 27.06 -2.34 -2.47
CA LYS A 527 27.00 -3.13 -1.23
C LYS A 527 28.16 -4.10 -1.06
N ALA A 528 28.72 -4.61 -2.15
CA ALA A 528 29.91 -5.47 -2.09
C ALA A 528 31.21 -4.68 -1.87
N GLY A 529 31.15 -3.34 -1.83
CA GLY A 529 32.35 -2.48 -1.79
C GLY A 529 33.17 -2.52 -3.08
N GLU A 530 32.62 -3.08 -4.16
CA GLU A 530 33.24 -3.20 -5.49
C GLU A 530 33.27 -1.83 -6.19
N VAL A 531 32.22 -1.01 -5.98
CA VAL A 531 32.12 0.37 -6.47
C VAL A 531 31.97 1.34 -5.30
N SER A 532 32.75 2.41 -5.31
CA SER A 532 32.73 3.44 -4.27
C SER A 532 31.39 4.17 -4.19
N LYS A 533 30.84 4.25 -2.96
CA LYS A 533 29.65 5.05 -2.61
C LYS A 533 29.79 6.54 -2.97
N LYS A 534 31.03 7.03 -3.10
CA LYS A 534 31.33 8.43 -3.43
C LYS A 534 31.15 8.73 -4.92
N PHE A 535 31.05 7.72 -5.79
CA PHE A 535 30.96 7.94 -7.23
C PHE A 535 29.81 8.89 -7.59
N MET A 536 28.70 8.84 -6.84
CA MET A 536 27.55 9.70 -7.05
C MET A 536 27.82 11.18 -6.89
N TYR A 537 28.60 11.56 -5.88
CA TYR A 537 28.94 12.97 -5.65
C TYR A 537 29.84 13.48 -6.76
N THR A 538 30.83 12.67 -7.18
CA THR A 538 31.71 12.99 -8.30
C THR A 538 30.94 13.07 -9.62
N PHE A 539 30.03 12.12 -9.86
CA PHE A 539 29.18 12.07 -11.04
C PHE A 539 28.33 13.33 -11.14
N ARG A 540 27.62 13.69 -10.06
CA ARG A 540 26.83 14.91 -10.01
C ARG A 540 27.70 16.14 -10.29
N ASP A 541 28.80 16.35 -9.57
CA ASP A 541 29.64 17.54 -9.72
C ASP A 541 30.19 17.71 -11.15
N VAL A 542 30.62 16.62 -11.78
CA VAL A 542 31.11 16.65 -13.17
C VAL A 542 29.96 16.97 -14.13
N PHE A 543 28.86 16.24 -14.07
CA PHE A 543 27.80 16.37 -15.07
C PHE A 543 26.96 17.63 -14.89
N THR A 544 26.84 18.20 -13.68
CA THR A 544 26.22 19.52 -13.50
C THR A 544 26.98 20.65 -14.19
N ARG A 545 28.27 20.45 -14.50
CA ARG A 545 29.07 21.41 -15.28
C ARG A 545 28.94 21.20 -16.79
N LEU A 546 28.36 20.07 -17.20
CA LEU A 546 28.13 19.69 -18.60
C LEU A 546 26.67 19.92 -19.04
N THR A 547 25.82 20.37 -18.12
CA THR A 547 24.45 20.78 -18.40
C THR A 547 24.38 22.28 -18.66
N ASP A 548 23.64 22.68 -19.68
CA ASP A 548 23.31 24.07 -19.96
C ASP A 548 22.29 24.65 -18.96
N LEU A 549 21.91 25.92 -19.15
CA LEU A 549 20.92 26.62 -18.31
C LEU A 549 19.50 26.02 -18.40
N SER A 550 19.22 25.21 -19.42
CA SER A 550 17.97 24.43 -19.57
C SER A 550 18.03 23.05 -18.92
N GLY A 551 19.20 22.63 -18.41
CA GLY A 551 19.42 21.29 -17.85
C GLY A 551 19.73 20.23 -18.91
N ASP A 552 19.95 20.63 -20.16
CA ASP A 552 20.30 19.74 -21.26
C ASP A 552 21.82 19.55 -21.35
N LEU A 553 22.25 18.33 -21.67
CA LEU A 553 23.66 18.01 -21.84
C LEU A 553 24.19 18.60 -23.16
N GLU A 554 25.19 19.48 -23.08
CA GLU A 554 25.76 20.17 -24.25
C GLU A 554 26.63 19.25 -25.14
N LEU A 555 27.15 18.15 -24.59
CA LEU A 555 28.15 17.29 -25.24
C LEU A 555 27.82 15.78 -25.11
N PRO A 556 26.76 15.27 -25.75
CA PRO A 556 26.32 13.87 -25.60
C PRO A 556 27.41 12.85 -25.96
N GLY A 557 28.30 13.16 -26.92
CA GLY A 557 29.42 12.29 -27.29
C GLY A 557 30.49 12.09 -26.20
N ILE A 558 30.56 12.98 -25.20
CA ILE A 558 31.47 12.83 -24.04
C ILE A 558 30.80 12.04 -22.91
N VAL A 559 29.47 12.04 -22.85
CA VAL A 559 28.69 11.49 -21.73
C VAL A 559 29.01 10.02 -21.50
N GLU A 560 29.07 9.22 -22.56
CA GLU A 560 29.36 7.79 -22.47
C GLU A 560 30.77 7.54 -21.93
N SER A 561 31.77 8.20 -22.53
CA SER A 561 33.17 8.09 -22.12
C SER A 561 33.38 8.55 -20.68
N GLU A 562 32.69 9.62 -20.27
CA GLU A 562 32.82 10.18 -18.93
C GLU A 562 32.09 9.35 -17.87
N LEU A 563 30.90 8.84 -18.18
CA LEU A 563 30.18 7.89 -17.32
C LEU A 563 31.03 6.62 -17.10
N GLU A 564 31.54 6.03 -18.18
CA GLU A 564 32.44 4.88 -18.12
C GLU A 564 33.68 5.19 -17.26
N ARG A 565 34.35 6.31 -17.53
CA ARG A 565 35.56 6.73 -16.80
C ARG A 565 35.28 6.90 -15.31
N LEU A 566 34.14 7.48 -14.94
CA LEU A 566 33.78 7.70 -13.54
C LEU A 566 33.45 6.40 -12.82
N ILE A 567 32.67 5.51 -13.44
CA ILE A 567 32.35 4.19 -12.86
C ILE A 567 33.64 3.37 -12.71
N ARG A 568 34.48 3.27 -13.74
CA ARG A 568 35.75 2.51 -13.69
C ARG A 568 36.76 3.07 -12.69
N ARG A 569 36.74 4.39 -12.45
CA ARG A 569 37.56 5.01 -11.38
C ARG A 569 37.00 4.77 -9.99
N ALA A 570 35.69 4.60 -9.87
CA ALA A 570 35.05 4.28 -8.60
C ALA A 570 35.22 2.80 -8.19
N VAL A 571 35.66 1.94 -9.11
CA VAL A 571 35.97 0.53 -8.82
C VAL A 571 37.13 0.44 -7.83
N ASN A 572 36.94 -0.38 -6.79
CA ASN A 572 37.95 -0.64 -5.77
C ASN A 572 39.14 -1.41 -6.38
N GLU A 573 40.36 -0.97 -6.05
CA GLU A 573 41.60 -1.55 -6.60
C GLU A 573 41.71 -3.06 -6.37
N LYS A 574 41.17 -3.56 -5.25
CA LYS A 574 41.22 -4.99 -4.87
C LYS A 574 40.45 -5.91 -5.83
N VAL A 575 39.43 -5.39 -6.50
CA VAL A 575 38.56 -6.17 -7.41
C VAL A 575 38.68 -5.71 -8.86
N ARG A 576 39.60 -4.79 -9.16
CA ARG A 576 39.78 -4.23 -10.51
C ARG A 576 40.23 -5.29 -11.53
N SER A 577 40.92 -6.33 -11.08
CA SER A 577 41.33 -7.47 -11.93
C SER A 577 40.34 -8.64 -11.92
N ASP A 578 39.24 -8.57 -11.18
CA ASP A 578 38.23 -9.63 -11.16
C ASP A 578 37.35 -9.52 -12.42
N GLU A 579 37.45 -10.52 -13.30
CA GLU A 579 36.74 -10.57 -14.58
C GLU A 579 35.22 -10.49 -14.40
N LYS A 580 34.65 -11.21 -13.42
CA LYS A 580 33.20 -11.20 -13.18
C LYS A 580 32.70 -9.84 -12.71
N VAL A 581 33.49 -9.15 -11.90
CA VAL A 581 33.17 -7.79 -11.45
C VAL A 581 33.26 -6.81 -12.62
N GLN A 582 34.29 -6.92 -13.46
CA GLN A 582 34.43 -6.10 -14.66
C GLN A 582 33.30 -6.35 -15.68
N ASP A 583 32.84 -7.59 -15.84
CA ASP A 583 31.70 -7.93 -16.71
C ASP A 583 30.42 -7.26 -16.22
N ARG A 584 30.10 -7.39 -14.92
CA ARG A 584 28.94 -6.72 -14.31
C ARG A 584 29.01 -5.21 -14.43
N ILE A 585 30.19 -4.61 -14.27
CA ILE A 585 30.39 -3.17 -14.43
C ILE A 585 30.16 -2.76 -15.88
N SER A 586 30.72 -3.51 -16.83
CA SER A 586 30.59 -3.20 -18.26
C SER A 586 29.13 -3.33 -18.70
N GLU A 587 28.42 -4.37 -18.26
CA GLU A 587 26.98 -4.51 -18.47
C GLU A 587 26.18 -3.31 -17.93
N ASN A 588 26.52 -2.78 -16.75
CA ASN A 588 25.84 -1.60 -16.22
C ASN A 588 26.16 -0.33 -17.03
N ILE A 589 27.40 -0.17 -17.48
CA ILE A 589 27.79 0.96 -18.33
C ILE A 589 27.05 0.91 -19.66
N GLU A 590 27.02 -0.26 -20.32
CA GLU A 590 26.30 -0.49 -21.58
C GLU A 590 24.79 -0.21 -21.45
N ASN A 591 24.20 -0.47 -20.28
CA ASN A 591 22.80 -0.18 -20.02
C ASN A 591 22.53 1.29 -19.67
N LEU A 592 23.45 1.97 -18.98
CA LEU A 592 23.24 3.35 -18.50
C LEU A 592 23.63 4.42 -19.53
N ALA A 593 24.71 4.20 -20.28
CA ALA A 593 25.25 5.17 -21.23
C ALA A 593 24.23 5.60 -22.29
N PRO A 594 23.47 4.68 -22.94
CA PRO A 594 22.47 5.04 -23.94
C PRO A 594 21.32 5.86 -23.38
N LEU A 595 21.00 5.73 -22.07
CA LEU A 595 19.89 6.46 -21.45
C LEU A 595 20.13 7.97 -21.49
N LEU A 596 21.38 8.39 -21.31
CA LEU A 596 21.78 9.79 -21.35
C LEU A 596 22.18 10.23 -22.76
N ALA A 597 23.00 9.43 -23.46
CA ALA A 597 23.54 9.80 -24.77
C ALA A 597 22.44 9.99 -25.83
N GLU A 598 21.41 9.14 -25.79
CA GLU A 598 20.25 9.23 -26.69
C GLU A 598 19.06 10.01 -26.09
N LYS A 599 19.27 10.71 -24.95
CA LYS A 599 18.23 11.49 -24.25
C LYS A 599 16.94 10.71 -23.94
N ARG A 600 17.05 9.41 -23.68
CA ARG A 600 15.91 8.53 -23.34
C ARG A 600 15.41 8.76 -21.92
N MET A 601 16.28 9.26 -21.04
CA MET A 601 15.96 9.67 -19.68
C MET A 601 16.42 11.11 -19.47
N LYS A 602 15.60 11.92 -18.79
CA LYS A 602 16.01 13.29 -18.42
C LYS A 602 17.18 13.22 -17.45
N PHE A 603 18.09 14.18 -17.56
CA PHE A 603 19.29 14.21 -16.73
C PHE A 603 18.98 14.24 -15.23
N ASP A 604 18.03 15.09 -14.81
CA ASP A 604 17.58 15.16 -13.41
C ASP A 604 16.99 13.84 -12.91
N ASP A 605 16.17 13.18 -13.73
CA ASP A 605 15.60 11.87 -13.40
C ASP A 605 16.72 10.83 -13.24
N PHE A 606 17.73 10.82 -14.12
CA PHE A 606 18.88 9.92 -14.06
C PHE A 606 19.71 10.14 -12.80
N ILE A 607 19.99 11.40 -12.46
CA ILE A 607 20.70 11.77 -11.23
C ILE A 607 19.93 11.29 -10.00
N CYS A 608 18.63 11.55 -9.94
CA CYS A 608 17.80 11.11 -8.81
C CYS A 608 17.66 9.60 -8.75
N PHE A 609 17.60 8.89 -9.88
CA PHE A 609 17.64 7.43 -9.94
C PHE A 609 18.91 6.90 -9.27
N LEU A 610 20.07 7.40 -9.68
CA LEU A 610 21.33 6.95 -9.11
C LEU A 610 21.50 7.35 -7.62
N GLU A 611 20.96 8.50 -7.20
CA GLU A 611 20.90 8.87 -5.77
C GLU A 611 20.10 7.86 -4.94
N ILE A 612 18.95 7.43 -5.47
CA ILE A 612 18.08 6.45 -4.81
C ILE A 612 18.77 5.09 -4.75
N VAL A 613 19.40 4.65 -5.83
CA VAL A 613 20.21 3.42 -5.89
C VAL A 613 21.31 3.46 -4.82
N ASN A 614 22.08 4.55 -4.76
CA ASN A 614 23.13 4.71 -3.75
C ASN A 614 22.56 4.74 -2.32
N PHE A 615 21.41 5.37 -2.12
CA PHE A 615 20.73 5.39 -0.82
C PHE A 615 20.30 3.98 -0.37
N ILE A 616 19.65 3.21 -1.25
CA ILE A 616 19.24 1.83 -0.94
C ILE A 616 20.46 0.94 -0.67
N ALA A 617 21.56 1.15 -1.39
CA ALA A 617 22.81 0.43 -1.14
C ALA A 617 23.35 0.73 0.26
N ARG A 618 23.33 2.00 0.69
CA ARG A 618 23.79 2.43 2.01
C ARG A 618 22.93 1.92 3.15
N GLU A 619 21.61 1.92 3.02
CA GLU A 619 20.70 1.41 4.06
C GLU A 619 20.84 -0.11 4.31
N GLY A 620 21.55 -0.83 3.43
CA GLY A 620 21.86 -2.26 3.59
C GLY A 620 23.23 -2.57 4.22
N GLU A 621 24.07 -1.56 4.48
CA GLU A 621 25.36 -1.72 5.18
C GLU A 621 25.43 -0.77 6.38
N SER A 622 26.12 -1.20 7.43
CA SER A 622 26.48 -0.30 8.53
C SER A 622 27.41 0.82 8.03
N ASP A 623 26.99 2.07 8.14
CA ASP A 623 27.94 3.17 8.40
C ASP A 623 28.39 3.00 9.86
N ALA A 624 29.30 2.06 10.12
CA ALA A 624 30.04 1.96 11.40
C ALA A 624 31.08 3.09 11.56
N ALA A 625 30.86 4.24 10.89
CA ALA A 625 31.77 5.37 10.88
C ALA A 625 30.98 6.68 10.80
N ILE A 626 30.24 7.01 11.86
CA ILE A 626 29.90 8.39 12.17
C ILE A 626 30.45 8.70 13.58
N SER A 627 31.62 9.35 13.55
CA SER A 627 32.24 10.23 14.56
C SER A 627 32.45 9.70 15.99
N GLU A 628 33.55 8.98 16.20
CA GLU A 628 34.49 9.37 17.27
C GLU A 628 35.64 10.15 16.60
N THR A 629 35.46 11.46 16.43
CA THR A 629 36.54 12.47 16.33
C THR A 629 35.92 13.85 16.16
N GLU A 630 36.06 14.62 17.25
CA GLU A 630 35.77 16.05 17.52
C GLU A 630 34.43 16.38 18.17
#